data_AF-A0A3B0VDJ6-F1
#
_entry.id   AF-A0A3B0VDJ6-F1
#
_cell.length_a   1.000
_cell.length_b   1.000
_cell.length_c   1.000
_cell.angle_alpha   90.00
_cell.angle_beta   90.00
_cell.angle_gamma   90.00
#
_symmetry.space_group_name_H-M   'P 1'
#
loop_
_entity.id
_entity.type
_entity.pdbx_description
1 polymer ?
#
loop_
_entity_poly.entity_id
_entity_poly.type
_entity_poly.pdbx_seq_one_letter_code
_entity_poly.pdbx_strand_id
1 'polypeptide(L)'
;MQDSFAFIIHPLNPKRDVSRKYPTLGKLPAWLIEFLSIFYPPVFISEIEGVQSAENGRFLKGWFVACPLTPNMMLRLPTQVVYRKIIQTGRLAEKLGARILGLGAFTSVVGDAGITIAKHLNIPVTTGDSYTIAQAVKAVQE
;
A
#
# COMPACT_ATOMS: atom_id res chain seq x y z
N MET A 1 -12.71 -14.06 -16.28
CA MET A 1 -11.60 -13.45 -15.51
C MET A 1 -12.17 -12.93 -14.21
N GLN A 2 -11.61 -13.32 -13.07
CA GLN A 2 -12.05 -12.78 -11.77
C GLN A 2 -11.53 -11.33 -11.64
N ASP A 3 -12.36 -10.44 -11.12
CA ASP A 3 -11.95 -9.07 -10.81
C ASP A 3 -11.09 -9.11 -9.53
N SER A 4 -9.94 -8.44 -9.55
CA SER A 4 -8.97 -8.52 -8.45
C SER A 4 -8.26 -7.19 -8.20
N PHE A 5 -7.87 -6.96 -6.94
CA PHE A 5 -7.22 -5.73 -6.51
C PHE A 5 -6.03 -6.01 -5.59
N ALA A 6 -5.12 -5.06 -5.48
CA ALA A 6 -4.20 -5.00 -4.35
C ALA A 6 -4.24 -3.62 -3.73
N PHE A 7 -3.94 -3.54 -2.44
CA PHE A 7 -3.87 -2.29 -1.72
C PHE A 7 -2.55 -2.21 -0.94
N ILE A 8 -1.79 -1.14 -1.20
CA ILE A 8 -0.53 -0.90 -0.51
C ILE A 8 -0.81 -0.31 0.87
N ILE A 9 -0.25 -0.95 1.89
CA ILE A 9 -0.16 -0.42 3.24
C ILE A 9 1.28 -0.11 3.62
N HIS A 10 1.48 0.62 4.70
CA HIS A 10 2.81 0.88 5.24
C HIS A 10 2.74 1.01 6.77
N PRO A 11 3.83 0.73 7.51
CA PRO A 11 3.83 0.89 8.96
C PRO A 11 3.69 2.38 9.32
N LEU A 12 2.86 2.69 10.32
CA LEU A 12 2.77 4.02 10.92
C LEU A 12 3.70 4.13 12.12
N ASN A 13 3.68 3.12 12.98
CA ASN A 13 4.61 2.98 14.09
C ASN A 13 5.60 1.85 13.80
N PRO A 14 6.89 2.13 13.57
CA PRO A 14 7.85 1.12 13.13
C PRO A 14 7.95 -0.06 14.11
N LYS A 15 8.00 0.19 15.43
CA LYS A 15 8.13 -0.89 16.42
C LYS A 15 6.86 -1.73 16.50
N ARG A 16 5.71 -1.07 16.72
CA ARG A 16 4.43 -1.74 16.90
C ARG A 16 4.01 -2.51 15.66
N ASP A 17 4.04 -1.87 14.49
CA ASP A 17 3.47 -2.45 13.28
C ASP A 17 4.38 -3.53 12.70
N VAL A 18 5.71 -3.39 12.81
CA VAL A 18 6.64 -4.48 12.45
C VAL A 18 6.52 -5.64 13.43
N SER A 19 6.35 -5.40 14.73
CA SER A 19 6.23 -6.48 15.73
C SER A 19 5.02 -7.40 15.49
N ARG A 20 3.94 -6.90 14.87
CA ARG A 20 2.76 -7.70 14.53
C ARG A 20 3.06 -8.85 13.57
N LYS A 21 4.05 -8.67 12.69
CA LYS A 21 4.47 -9.70 11.72
C LYS A 21 5.82 -10.33 12.06
N TYR A 22 6.74 -9.54 12.61
CA TYR A 22 8.09 -9.94 12.96
C TYR A 22 8.41 -9.51 14.41
N PRO A 23 8.00 -10.30 15.42
CA PRO A 23 8.12 -9.93 16.83
C PRO A 23 9.55 -9.61 17.27
N THR A 24 10.54 -10.32 16.73
CA THR A 24 11.97 -10.09 17.02
C THR A 24 12.46 -8.78 16.41
N LEU A 25 12.11 -8.49 15.16
CA LEU A 25 12.51 -7.27 14.46
C LEU A 25 11.87 -6.02 15.09
N GLY A 26 10.63 -6.14 15.58
CA GLY A 26 9.93 -5.06 16.28
C GLY A 26 10.52 -4.66 17.63
N LYS A 27 11.46 -5.46 18.19
CA LYS A 27 12.20 -5.11 19.42
C LYS A 27 13.37 -4.17 19.17
N LEU A 28 13.83 -4.03 17.92
CA LEU A 28 14.92 -3.13 17.59
C LEU A 28 14.56 -1.66 17.86
N PRO A 29 15.56 -0.78 18.05
CA PRO A 29 15.33 0.66 18.08
C PRO A 29 14.64 1.15 16.79
N ALA A 30 13.74 2.14 16.92
CA ALA A 30 12.95 2.63 15.79
C ALA A 30 13.81 3.10 14.61
N TRP A 31 14.89 3.84 14.88
CA TRP A 31 15.82 4.32 13.85
C TRP A 31 16.47 3.16 13.07
N LEU A 32 16.73 2.03 13.73
CA LEU A 32 17.34 0.87 13.10
C LEU A 32 16.32 0.13 12.25
N ILE A 33 15.07 0.00 12.73
CA ILE A 33 13.97 -0.54 11.93
C ILE A 33 13.80 0.28 10.64
N GLU A 34 13.74 1.61 10.77
CA GLU A 34 13.61 2.54 9.65
C GLU A 34 14.81 2.46 8.68
N PHE A 35 16.03 2.37 9.20
CA PHE A 35 17.22 2.21 8.37
C PHE A 35 17.19 0.89 7.56
N LEU A 36 16.88 -0.23 8.23
CA LEU A 36 16.80 -1.54 7.58
C LEU A 36 15.67 -1.59 6.55
N SER A 37 14.58 -0.84 6.78
CA SER A 37 13.39 -0.83 5.92
C SER A 37 13.67 -0.31 4.50
N ILE A 38 14.71 0.52 4.31
CA ILE A 38 15.18 0.99 2.99
C ILE A 38 15.54 -0.21 2.10
N PHE A 39 16.22 -1.19 2.66
CA PHE A 39 16.73 -2.36 1.94
C PHE A 39 15.76 -3.54 1.98
N TYR A 40 14.85 -3.56 2.96
CA TYR A 40 13.89 -4.64 3.14
C TYR A 40 12.95 -4.79 1.93
N PRO A 41 12.64 -6.02 1.48
CA PRO A 41 11.75 -6.23 0.35
C PRO A 41 10.29 -5.86 0.69
N PRO A 42 9.44 -5.59 -0.32
CA PRO A 42 8.00 -5.53 -0.13
C PRO A 42 7.46 -6.79 0.54
N VAL A 43 6.43 -6.63 1.37
CA VAL A 43 5.94 -7.72 2.22
C VAL A 43 4.52 -8.08 1.83
N PHE A 44 4.28 -9.34 1.48
CA PHE A 44 2.92 -9.88 1.40
C PHE A 44 2.30 -9.88 2.80
N ILE A 45 1.12 -9.31 2.99
CA ILE A 45 0.46 -9.24 4.30
C ILE A 45 -0.63 -10.29 4.42
N SER A 46 -1.61 -10.24 3.53
CA SER A 46 -2.74 -11.16 3.53
C SER A 46 -3.41 -11.19 2.17
N GLU A 47 -4.03 -12.33 1.89
CA GLU A 47 -5.02 -12.47 0.84
C GLU A 47 -6.39 -12.09 1.39
N ILE A 48 -7.19 -11.43 0.56
CA ILE A 48 -8.54 -10.97 0.87
C ILE A 48 -9.50 -11.78 -0.01
N GLU A 49 -10.40 -12.50 0.64
CA GLU A 49 -11.42 -13.34 0.02
C GLU A 49 -12.80 -12.95 0.54
N GLY A 50 -13.85 -13.45 -0.12
CA GLY A 50 -15.24 -13.27 0.35
C GLY A 50 -15.84 -11.88 0.12
N VAL A 51 -15.18 -11.00 -0.63
CA VAL A 51 -15.75 -9.70 -1.01
C VAL A 51 -16.77 -9.94 -2.12
N GLN A 52 -18.06 -9.72 -1.84
CA GLN A 52 -19.15 -9.86 -2.81
C GLN A 52 -19.81 -8.50 -3.06
N SER A 53 -20.02 -8.16 -4.33
CA SER A 53 -20.80 -6.98 -4.70
C SER A 53 -22.28 -7.20 -4.37
N ALA A 54 -22.87 -6.34 -3.55
CA ALA A 54 -24.30 -6.39 -3.25
C ALA A 54 -25.18 -6.14 -4.49
N GLU A 55 -24.69 -5.35 -5.44
CA GLU A 55 -25.44 -4.94 -6.64
C GLU A 55 -25.55 -6.04 -7.69
N ASN A 56 -24.49 -6.82 -7.90
CA ASN A 56 -24.41 -7.78 -9.01
C ASN A 56 -23.91 -9.17 -8.61
N GLY A 57 -23.69 -9.41 -7.32
CA GLY A 57 -23.28 -10.71 -6.78
C GLY A 57 -21.87 -11.16 -7.16
N ARG A 58 -21.09 -10.37 -7.91
CA ARG A 58 -19.72 -10.73 -8.31
C ARG A 58 -18.79 -10.76 -7.11
N PHE A 59 -17.90 -11.75 -7.10
CA PHE A 59 -16.85 -11.88 -6.08
C PHE A 59 -15.54 -11.23 -6.52
N LEU A 60 -14.90 -10.56 -5.58
CA LEU A 60 -13.58 -9.98 -5.72
C LEU A 60 -12.59 -10.74 -4.84
N LYS A 61 -11.38 -10.89 -5.38
CA LYS A 61 -10.20 -11.34 -4.63
C LYS A 61 -9.22 -10.19 -4.54
N GLY A 62 -8.46 -10.11 -3.45
CA GLY A 62 -7.40 -9.11 -3.41
C GLY A 62 -6.29 -9.40 -2.43
N TRP A 63 -5.39 -8.44 -2.29
CA TRP A 63 -4.20 -8.58 -1.46
C TRP A 63 -3.85 -7.29 -0.73
N PHE A 64 -3.47 -7.43 0.54
CA PHE A 64 -2.69 -6.41 1.21
C PHE A 64 -1.21 -6.71 1.02
N VAL A 65 -0.49 -5.71 0.53
CA VAL A 65 0.97 -5.72 0.39
C VAL A 65 1.55 -4.51 1.11
N ALA A 66 2.66 -4.67 1.82
CA ALA A 66 3.27 -3.57 2.55
C ALA A 66 4.49 -3.01 1.82
N CYS A 67 4.52 -1.69 1.72
CA CYS A 67 5.72 -0.91 1.46
C CYS A 67 6.43 -0.67 2.80
N PRO A 68 7.65 -1.21 3.01
CA PRO A 68 8.36 -1.12 4.29
C PRO A 68 9.01 0.26 4.45
N LEU A 69 8.24 1.33 4.42
CA LEU A 69 8.69 2.69 4.76
C LEU A 69 7.67 3.32 5.69
N THR A 70 8.13 3.98 6.75
CA THR A 70 7.25 4.80 7.59
C THR A 70 6.95 6.13 6.89
N PRO A 71 5.90 6.87 7.30
CA PRO A 71 5.68 8.25 6.84
C PRO A 71 6.91 9.13 7.01
N ASN A 72 7.58 9.01 8.17
CA ASN A 72 8.79 9.76 8.47
C ASN A 72 9.90 9.48 7.45
N MET A 73 10.11 8.22 7.07
CA MET A 73 11.07 7.85 6.03
C MET A 73 10.65 8.36 4.65
N MET A 74 9.37 8.26 4.31
CA MET A 74 8.87 8.76 3.02
C MET A 74 9.03 10.27 2.85
N LEU A 75 8.98 11.04 3.95
CA LEU A 75 9.19 12.49 3.94
C LEU A 75 10.67 12.89 3.93
N ARG A 76 11.56 12.07 4.50
CA ARG A 76 12.99 12.37 4.64
C ARG A 76 13.86 11.88 3.50
N LEU A 77 13.52 10.73 2.92
CA LEU A 77 14.29 10.12 1.86
C LEU A 77 14.13 10.91 0.55
N PRO A 78 15.14 10.88 -0.35
CA PRO A 78 14.97 11.38 -1.70
C PRO A 78 13.76 10.70 -2.37
N THR A 79 12.89 11.48 -3.02
CA THR A 79 11.64 10.99 -3.62
C THR A 79 11.85 9.78 -4.53
N GLN A 80 12.96 9.73 -5.27
CA GLN A 80 13.32 8.61 -6.14
C GLN A 80 13.52 7.29 -5.38
N VAL A 81 14.04 7.33 -4.15
CA VAL A 81 14.19 6.14 -3.29
C VAL A 81 12.81 5.64 -2.87
N VAL A 82 11.92 6.54 -2.48
CA VAL A 82 10.55 6.22 -2.09
C VAL A 82 9.77 5.63 -3.26
N TYR A 83 9.84 6.25 -4.44
CA TYR A 83 9.25 5.72 -5.67
C TYR A 83 9.73 4.32 -6.00
N ARG A 84 11.05 4.07 -5.96
CA ARG A 84 11.58 2.73 -6.21
C ARG A 84 10.99 1.70 -5.26
N LYS A 85 10.82 2.03 -3.98
CA LYS A 85 10.21 1.11 -3.01
C LYS A 85 8.72 0.86 -3.28
N ILE A 86 7.95 1.92 -3.57
CA ILE A 86 6.53 1.78 -3.89
C ILE A 86 6.33 0.99 -5.19
N ILE A 87 7.14 1.24 -6.22
CA ILE A 87 7.13 0.48 -7.48
C ILE A 87 7.48 -1.00 -7.23
N GLN A 88 8.47 -1.29 -6.38
CA GLN A 88 8.77 -2.68 -5.99
C GLN A 88 7.56 -3.35 -5.33
N THR A 89 6.84 -2.64 -4.45
CA THR A 89 5.62 -3.15 -3.83
C THR A 89 4.49 -3.32 -4.84
N GLY A 90 4.34 -2.41 -5.80
CA GLY A 90 3.39 -2.55 -6.91
C GLY A 90 3.68 -3.77 -7.79
N ARG A 91 4.96 -4.03 -8.10
CA ARG A 91 5.37 -5.24 -8.83
C ARG A 91 5.12 -6.53 -8.07
N LEU A 92 5.15 -6.51 -6.73
CA LEU A 92 4.70 -7.64 -5.93
C LEU A 92 3.19 -7.87 -6.13
N ALA A 93 2.38 -6.81 -6.14
CA ALA A 93 0.95 -6.91 -6.42
C ALA A 93 0.64 -7.47 -7.82
N GLU A 94 1.38 -7.04 -8.85
CA GLU A 94 1.27 -7.59 -10.21
C GLU A 94 1.53 -9.10 -10.22
N LYS A 95 2.60 -9.55 -9.55
CA LYS A 95 2.96 -10.96 -9.45
C LYS A 95 1.90 -11.81 -8.74
N LEU A 96 1.15 -11.21 -7.81
CA LEU A 96 0.04 -11.87 -7.13
C LEU A 96 -1.22 -11.96 -8.03
N GLY A 97 -1.25 -11.27 -9.16
CA GLY A 97 -2.39 -11.26 -10.09
C GLY A 97 -3.40 -10.16 -9.83
N ALA A 98 -3.01 -9.08 -9.14
CA ALA A 98 -3.85 -7.89 -9.00
C ALA A 98 -4.08 -7.24 -10.36
N ARG A 99 -5.32 -6.76 -10.61
CA ARG A 99 -5.68 -6.05 -11.84
C ARG A 99 -5.80 -4.55 -11.66
N ILE A 100 -5.78 -4.07 -10.42
CA ILE A 100 -5.70 -2.65 -10.04
C ILE A 100 -4.96 -2.54 -8.71
N LEU A 101 -4.21 -1.45 -8.53
CA LEU A 101 -3.46 -1.15 -7.33
C LEU A 101 -3.99 0.12 -6.66
N GLY A 102 -4.42 0.03 -5.41
CA GLY A 102 -4.68 1.18 -4.55
C GLY A 102 -3.42 1.61 -3.80
N LEU A 103 -3.07 2.89 -3.90
CA LEU A 103 -2.03 3.53 -3.10
C LEU A 103 -2.67 4.06 -1.81
N GLY A 104 -2.34 3.45 -0.68
CA GLY A 104 -2.84 3.89 0.62
C GLY A 104 -1.98 4.98 1.26
N ALA A 105 -2.64 5.96 1.88
CA ALA A 105 -2.05 6.94 2.78
C ALA A 105 -0.79 7.63 2.20
N PHE A 106 0.37 7.57 2.86
CA PHE A 106 1.54 8.31 2.39
C PHE A 106 2.07 7.82 1.03
N THR A 107 1.70 6.61 0.60
CA THR A 107 2.11 6.11 -0.73
C THR A 107 1.38 6.79 -1.89
N SER A 108 0.21 7.40 -1.66
CA SER A 108 -0.48 8.23 -2.67
C SER A 108 -0.03 9.69 -2.64
N VAL A 109 0.43 10.20 -1.48
CA VAL A 109 0.76 11.62 -1.30
C VAL A 109 2.18 11.97 -1.77
N VAL A 110 3.12 11.03 -1.66
CA VAL A 110 4.53 11.31 -1.96
C VAL A 110 4.74 11.60 -3.44
N GLY A 111 5.35 12.76 -3.72
CA GLY A 111 5.81 13.13 -5.06
C GLY A 111 4.69 13.67 -5.94
N ASP A 112 4.28 12.91 -6.94
CA ASP A 112 3.41 13.33 -8.06
C ASP A 112 2.07 12.60 -8.06
N ALA A 113 1.49 12.39 -6.87
CA ALA A 113 0.19 11.74 -6.69
C ALA A 113 0.06 10.35 -7.35
N GLY A 114 1.16 9.60 -7.41
CA GLY A 114 1.20 8.27 -8.01
C GLY A 114 1.39 8.22 -9.53
N ILE A 115 1.55 9.36 -10.22
CA ILE A 115 1.77 9.39 -11.68
C ILE A 115 3.03 8.62 -12.07
N THR A 116 4.15 8.87 -11.39
CA THR A 116 5.40 8.15 -11.66
C THR A 116 5.25 6.67 -11.35
N ILE A 117 4.54 6.31 -10.28
CA ILE A 117 4.31 4.91 -9.90
C ILE A 117 3.49 4.19 -10.99
N ALA A 118 2.40 4.81 -11.45
CA ALA A 118 1.52 4.27 -12.50
C ALA A 118 2.27 4.03 -13.81
N LYS A 119 3.18 4.93 -14.21
CA LYS A 119 4.00 4.77 -15.42
C LYS A 119 4.95 3.57 -15.39
N HIS A 120 5.27 3.03 -14.21
CA HIS A 120 6.24 1.95 -14.03
C HIS A 120 5.58 0.59 -13.70
N LEU A 121 4.24 0.54 -13.71
CA LEU A 121 3.44 -0.65 -13.49
C LEU A 121 2.57 -0.94 -14.72
N ASN A 122 2.30 -2.22 -14.94
CA ASN A 122 1.46 -2.78 -16.00
C ASN A 122 -0.02 -2.87 -15.59
N ILE A 123 -0.35 -2.47 -14.36
CA ILE A 123 -1.72 -2.43 -13.83
C ILE A 123 -2.11 -1.00 -13.49
N PRO A 124 -3.39 -0.62 -13.69
CA PRO A 124 -3.87 0.69 -13.29
C PRO A 124 -3.65 0.95 -11.80
N VAL A 125 -3.37 2.20 -11.48
CA VAL A 125 -3.09 2.68 -10.13
C VAL A 125 -4.11 3.75 -9.76
N THR A 126 -4.61 3.71 -8.53
CA THR A 126 -5.52 4.72 -7.97
C THR A 126 -5.05 5.16 -6.60
N THR A 127 -5.27 6.43 -6.25
CA THR A 127 -5.08 6.94 -4.89
C THR A 127 -6.31 6.72 -4.01
N GLY A 128 -7.48 6.48 -4.63
CA GLY A 128 -8.75 6.35 -3.92
C GLY A 128 -9.33 7.67 -3.37
N ASP A 129 -8.66 8.82 -3.59
CA ASP A 129 -9.05 10.09 -2.97
C ASP A 129 -10.45 10.55 -3.39
N SER A 130 -10.84 10.36 -4.65
CA SER A 130 -12.19 10.71 -5.12
C SER A 130 -13.27 9.93 -4.36
N TYR A 131 -13.04 8.65 -4.07
CA TYR A 131 -13.96 7.83 -3.27
C TYR A 131 -13.97 8.29 -1.81
N THR A 132 -12.80 8.58 -1.24
CA THR A 132 -12.68 9.11 0.12
C THR A 132 -13.45 10.43 0.30
N ILE A 133 -13.32 11.37 -0.65
CA ILE A 133 -14.06 12.65 -0.64
C ILE A 133 -15.57 12.40 -0.76
N ALA A 134 -16.00 11.54 -1.68
CA ALA A 134 -17.42 11.23 -1.85
C ALA A 134 -18.04 10.66 -0.56
N GLN A 135 -17.32 9.76 0.14
CA GLN A 135 -17.76 9.22 1.42
C GLN A 135 -17.77 10.28 2.53
N ALA A 136 -16.77 11.16 2.57
CA ALA A 136 -16.74 12.25 3.56
C ALA A 136 -17.92 13.21 3.39
N VAL A 137 -18.27 13.58 2.16
CA VAL A 137 -19.45 14.42 1.88
C VAL A 137 -20.73 13.71 2.31
N LYS A 138 -20.88 12.42 1.96
CA LYS A 138 -22.05 11.63 2.36
C LYS A 138 -22.22 11.58 3.87
N ALA A 139 -21.13 11.35 4.61
CA ALA A 139 -21.15 11.23 6.07
C ALA A 139 -21.50 12.54 6.80
N VAL A 140 -21.36 13.71 6.16
CA VAL A 140 -21.76 15.00 6.74
C VAL A 140 -23.21 15.37 6.37
N GLN A 141 -23.77 14.74 5.35
CA GLN A 141 -25.16 14.95 4.92
C GLN A 141 -26.15 14.02 5.63
N GLU A 142 -25.68 12.89 6.16
CA GLU A 142 -26.41 11.99 7.06
C GLU A 142 -26.45 12.54 8.50
#